data_AF-A0A3M1I118-F1
#
_entry.id   AF-A0A3M1I118-F1
#
_cell.length_a   1.000
_cell.length_b   1.000
_cell.length_c   1.000
_cell.angle_alpha   90.00
_cell.angle_beta   90.00
_cell.angle_gamma   90.00
#
_symmetry.space_group_name_H-M   'P 1'
#
loop_
_entity.id
_entity.type
_entity.pdbx_description
1 polymer ?
#
loop_
_entity_poly.entity_id
_entity_poly.type
_entity_poly.pdbx_seq_one_letter_code
_entity_poly.pdbx_strand_id
1 'polypeptide(L)'
;EAGHAYIEANHALIRPALERGDREAAWAAFGRLTHTAQDFYAHSNYITLYLARRRDLSASPPDPEQVDPLDPDLIASPDLRSGRLYYPLEALTFIPGLERLVQPLLPRDSHAWMNLDSPARGPKFAYAFAAAVRRTQYEFGRVRENLPRPLFLRFTDLPPGQG
;
A
#
# COMPACT_ATOMS: atom_id res chain seq x y z
N GLU A 1 11.59 7.82 1.10
CA GLU A 1 12.56 7.78 -0.03
C GLU A 1 12.79 6.37 -0.60
N ALA A 2 13.23 5.37 0.19
CA ALA A 2 13.54 4.03 -0.36
C ALA A 2 12.35 3.27 -0.98
N GLY A 3 11.18 3.26 -0.32
CA GLY A 3 9.98 2.60 -0.87
C GLY A 3 9.47 3.24 -2.17
N HIS A 4 9.53 4.57 -2.25
CA HIS A 4 9.18 5.29 -3.49
C HIS A 4 10.18 4.96 -4.61
N ALA A 5 11.48 4.99 -4.33
CA ALA A 5 12.50 4.60 -5.30
C ALA A 5 12.31 3.16 -5.82
N TYR A 6 11.90 2.23 -4.94
CA TYR A 6 11.59 0.85 -5.32
C TYR A 6 10.35 0.74 -6.23
N ILE A 7 9.31 1.53 -5.96
CA ILE A 7 8.13 1.63 -6.83
C ILE A 7 8.54 2.12 -8.22
N GLU A 8 9.30 3.22 -8.30
CA GLU A 8 9.76 3.79 -9.57
C GLU A 8 10.68 2.83 -10.34
N ALA A 9 11.58 2.13 -9.65
CA ALA A 9 12.44 1.12 -10.25
C ALA A 9 11.64 -0.02 -10.90
N ASN A 10 10.58 -0.49 -10.24
CA ASN A 10 9.69 -1.51 -10.82
C ASN A 10 8.85 -0.95 -11.97
N HIS A 11 8.41 0.31 -11.88
CA HIS A 11 7.71 0.99 -12.97
C HIS A 11 8.56 1.01 -14.25
N ALA A 12 9.86 1.27 -14.12
CA ALA A 12 10.82 1.28 -15.23
C ALA A 12 11.04 -0.09 -15.90
N LEU A 13 10.69 -1.20 -15.24
CA LEU A 13 10.83 -2.55 -15.80
C LEU A 13 9.68 -2.95 -16.72
N ILE A 14 8.51 -2.31 -16.60
CA ILE A 14 7.27 -2.74 -17.27
C ILE A 14 7.39 -2.63 -18.80
N ARG A 15 7.76 -1.44 -19.31
CA ARG A 15 7.83 -1.21 -20.76
C ARG A 15 8.87 -2.09 -21.44
N PRO A 16 10.14 -2.19 -20.98
CA PRO A 16 11.13 -3.05 -21.61
C PRO A 16 10.73 -4.53 -21.64
N ALA A 17 10.03 -5.01 -20.61
CA ALA A 17 9.52 -6.38 -20.59
C ALA A 17 8.48 -6.60 -21.72
N LEU A 18 7.51 -5.69 -21.87
CA LEU A 18 6.50 -5.75 -22.92
C LEU A 18 7.08 -5.62 -24.35
N GLU A 19 8.11 -4.79 -24.52
CA GLU A 19 8.84 -4.65 -25.80
C GLU A 19 9.51 -5.96 -26.23
N ARG A 20 9.99 -6.76 -25.27
CA ARG A 20 10.53 -8.10 -25.51
C ARG A 20 9.46 -9.19 -25.63
N GLY A 21 8.18 -8.84 -25.48
CA GLY A 21 7.08 -9.82 -25.45
C GLY A 21 6.96 -10.60 -24.15
N ASP A 22 7.68 -10.20 -23.10
CA ASP A 22 7.68 -10.85 -21.80
C ASP A 22 6.61 -10.22 -20.88
N ARG A 23 5.39 -10.72 -21.04
CA ARG A 23 4.23 -10.23 -20.30
C ARG A 23 4.31 -10.57 -18.81
N GLU A 24 4.80 -11.75 -18.47
CA GLU A 24 4.91 -12.21 -17.09
C GLU A 24 5.88 -11.33 -16.29
N ALA A 25 7.02 -10.95 -16.85
CA ALA A 25 7.94 -10.03 -16.19
C ALA A 25 7.32 -8.63 -15.98
N ALA A 26 6.52 -8.14 -16.92
CA ALA A 26 5.81 -6.86 -16.77
C ALA A 26 4.78 -6.92 -15.63
N TRP A 27 4.02 -8.01 -15.54
CA TRP A 27 3.08 -8.26 -14.45
C TRP A 27 3.78 -8.45 -13.10
N ALA A 28 4.89 -9.17 -13.06
CA ALA A 28 5.67 -9.33 -11.84
C ALA A 28 6.21 -7.98 -11.34
N ALA A 29 6.66 -7.09 -12.25
CA ALA A 29 7.07 -5.74 -11.88
C ALA A 29 5.91 -4.90 -11.32
N PHE A 30 4.73 -4.95 -11.97
CA PHE A 30 3.53 -4.28 -11.48
C PHE A 30 3.04 -4.85 -10.14
N GLY A 31 3.11 -6.16 -9.95
CA GLY A 31 2.78 -6.81 -8.69
C GLY A 31 3.72 -6.37 -7.56
N ARG A 32 5.03 -6.32 -7.80
CA ARG A 32 6.00 -5.85 -6.80
C ARG A 32 5.76 -4.41 -6.38
N LEU A 33 5.54 -3.49 -7.32
CA LEU A 33 5.32 -2.08 -6.98
C LEU A 33 4.00 -1.86 -6.24
N THR A 34 2.93 -2.55 -6.65
CA THR A 34 1.62 -2.41 -5.98
C THR A 34 1.64 -3.06 -4.60
N HIS A 35 2.29 -4.20 -4.44
CA HIS A 35 2.50 -4.83 -3.12
C HIS A 35 3.27 -3.89 -2.17
N THR A 36 4.39 -3.31 -2.59
CA THR A 36 5.12 -2.33 -1.77
C THR A 36 4.28 -1.12 -1.38
N ALA A 37 3.44 -0.63 -2.31
CA ALA A 37 2.52 0.45 -2.03
C ALA A 37 1.42 0.04 -1.02
N GLN A 38 0.91 -1.19 -1.11
CA GLN A 38 -0.13 -1.72 -0.21
C GLN A 38 0.43 -1.93 1.21
N ASP A 39 1.61 -2.52 1.33
CA ASP A 39 2.32 -2.72 2.60
C ASP A 39 2.53 -1.40 3.36
N PHE A 40 2.79 -0.31 2.63
CA PHE A 40 2.91 1.01 3.25
C PHE A 40 1.65 1.40 4.03
N TYR A 41 0.45 1.18 3.48
CA TYR A 41 -0.79 1.51 4.20
C TYR A 41 -1.15 0.48 5.27
N ALA A 42 -0.73 -0.77 5.10
CA ALA A 42 -0.97 -1.86 6.04
C ALA A 42 -0.04 -1.84 7.26
N HIS A 43 1.16 -1.26 7.12
CA HIS A 43 2.24 -1.33 8.12
C HIS A 43 2.87 0.04 8.41
N SER A 44 2.09 1.12 8.29
CA SER A 44 2.48 2.44 8.79
C SER A 44 1.36 3.07 9.60
N ASN A 45 1.68 4.20 10.24
CA ASN A 45 0.66 5.01 10.88
C ASN A 45 -0.07 5.97 9.91
N TYR A 46 0.09 5.86 8.58
CA TYR A 46 -0.54 6.75 7.60
C TYR A 46 -2.04 6.94 7.83
N ILE A 47 -2.79 5.84 7.98
CA ILE A 47 -4.24 5.88 8.24
C ILE A 47 -4.57 6.52 9.59
N THR A 48 -3.70 6.35 10.59
CA THR A 48 -3.88 7.01 11.89
C THR A 48 -3.75 8.52 11.74
N LEU A 49 -2.73 9.00 11.01
CA LEU A 49 -2.52 10.42 10.75
C LEU A 49 -3.66 11.01 9.90
N TYR A 50 -4.09 10.30 8.86
CA TYR A 50 -5.25 10.68 8.04
C TYR A 50 -6.51 10.89 8.89
N LEU A 51 -6.83 9.93 9.75
CA LEU A 51 -8.03 10.00 10.60
C LEU A 51 -7.92 11.09 11.67
N ALA A 52 -6.74 11.30 12.25
CA ALA A 52 -6.51 12.38 13.22
C ALA A 52 -6.77 13.75 12.58
N ARG A 53 -6.17 14.01 11.41
CA ARG A 53 -6.36 15.27 10.67
C ARG A 53 -7.81 15.55 10.29
N ARG A 54 -8.60 14.50 10.02
CA ARG A 54 -10.01 14.63 9.65
C ARG A 54 -10.95 14.77 10.85
N ARG A 55 -10.60 14.21 12.01
CA ARG A 55 -11.34 14.43 13.27
C ARG A 55 -11.30 15.89 13.71
N ASP A 56 -10.19 16.58 13.46
CA ASP A 56 -10.09 18.02 13.74
C ASP A 56 -11.02 18.86 12.86
N LEU A 57 -11.50 18.30 11.75
CA LEU A 57 -12.36 18.96 10.77
C LEU A 57 -13.85 18.56 10.88
N SER A 58 -14.18 17.41 11.49
CA SER A 58 -15.54 16.89 11.58
C SER A 58 -15.73 15.94 12.77
N ALA A 59 -16.92 15.97 13.36
CA ALA A 59 -17.31 15.08 14.47
C ALA A 59 -17.50 13.62 14.05
N SER A 60 -17.78 13.36 12.77
CA SER A 60 -17.93 12.01 12.22
C SER A 60 -16.67 11.58 11.47
N PRO A 61 -16.23 10.31 11.61
CA PRO A 61 -15.10 9.82 10.84
C PRO A 61 -15.41 9.88 9.33
N PRO A 62 -14.43 10.22 8.48
CA PRO A 62 -14.63 10.28 7.03
C PRO A 62 -14.96 8.90 6.48
N ASP A 63 -15.59 8.84 5.31
CA ASP A 63 -15.78 7.58 4.59
C ASP A 63 -14.40 6.99 4.22
N PRO A 64 -14.14 5.68 4.44
CA PRO A 64 -12.94 5.03 3.93
C PRO A 64 -12.65 5.30 2.45
N GLU A 65 -13.68 5.39 1.61
CA GLU A 65 -13.53 5.68 0.19
C GLU A 65 -13.00 7.08 -0.08
N GLN A 66 -12.97 7.99 0.91
CA GLN A 66 -12.43 9.34 0.76
C GLN A 66 -10.94 9.44 1.06
N VAL A 67 -10.29 8.37 1.53
CA VAL A 67 -8.85 8.38 1.79
C VAL A 67 -8.10 8.74 0.53
N ASP A 68 -7.35 9.83 0.58
CA ASP A 68 -6.36 10.15 -0.43
C ASP A 68 -5.11 9.33 -0.12
N PRO A 69 -4.69 8.36 -0.96
CA PRO A 69 -3.47 7.60 -0.74
C PRO A 69 -2.20 8.42 -0.99
N LEU A 70 -2.32 9.61 -1.59
CA LEU A 70 -1.21 10.43 -2.06
C LEU A 70 -1.16 11.83 -1.46
N ASP A 71 -1.78 12.02 -0.30
CA ASP A 71 -1.75 13.30 0.41
C ASP A 71 -0.27 13.67 0.71
N PRO A 72 0.27 14.72 0.06
CA PRO A 72 1.69 15.05 0.15
C PRO A 72 2.07 15.49 1.57
N ASP A 73 1.15 16.08 2.32
CA ASP A 73 1.42 16.54 3.68
C ASP A 73 1.53 15.34 4.64
N LEU A 74 0.73 14.30 4.42
CA LEU A 74 0.83 13.07 5.21
C LEU A 74 2.09 12.28 4.87
N ILE A 75 2.44 12.19 3.58
CA ILE A 75 3.64 11.49 3.11
C ILE A 75 4.92 12.20 3.60
N ALA A 76 4.92 13.53 3.62
CA ALA A 76 6.04 14.33 4.11
C ALA A 76 6.01 14.59 5.62
N SER A 77 4.99 14.08 6.33
CA SER A 77 4.82 14.33 7.76
C SER A 77 6.01 13.79 8.57
N PRO A 78 6.60 14.58 9.49
CA PRO A 78 7.64 14.09 10.39
C PRO A 78 7.13 13.03 11.38
N ASP A 79 5.80 12.94 11.55
CA ASP A 79 5.16 11.94 12.41
C ASP A 79 4.84 10.63 11.68
N LEU A 80 5.04 10.57 10.35
CA LEU A 80 4.86 9.35 9.58
C LEU A 80 5.92 8.31 9.98
N ARG A 81 5.46 7.12 10.36
CA ARG A 81 6.29 6.02 10.85
C ARG A 81 5.77 4.70 10.29
N SER A 82 6.71 3.85 9.88
CA SER A 82 6.45 2.45 9.57
C SER A 82 6.64 1.57 10.79
N GLY A 83 5.93 0.45 10.82
CA GLY A 83 6.04 -0.56 11.86
C GLY A 83 7.46 -1.12 11.90
N ARG A 84 8.05 -1.16 13.10
CA ARG A 84 9.36 -1.73 13.35
C ARG A 84 9.23 -3.17 13.85
N LEU A 85 10.17 -4.01 13.45
CA LEU A 85 10.28 -5.38 13.97
C LEU A 85 11.16 -5.39 15.23
N TYR A 86 10.57 -5.81 16.35
CA TYR A 86 11.19 -5.90 17.67
C TYR A 86 11.44 -7.38 18.05
N TYR A 87 12.44 -7.96 17.42
CA TYR A 87 12.86 -9.33 17.73
C TYR A 87 13.61 -9.42 19.08
N PRO A 88 13.52 -10.58 19.76
CA PRO A 88 12.75 -11.77 19.37
C PRO A 88 11.27 -11.70 19.75
N LEU A 89 10.88 -10.75 20.62
CA LEU A 89 9.57 -10.73 21.26
C LEU A 89 8.42 -10.68 20.25
N GLU A 90 8.56 -9.91 19.19
CA GLU A 90 7.54 -9.80 18.14
C GLU A 90 7.34 -11.10 17.33
N ALA A 91 8.32 -12.01 17.31
CA ALA A 91 8.11 -13.32 16.67
C ALA A 91 6.97 -14.10 17.35
N LEU A 92 6.75 -13.89 18.65
CA LEU A 92 5.68 -14.55 19.39
C LEU A 92 4.28 -14.07 18.99
N THR A 93 4.14 -12.90 18.35
CA THR A 93 2.82 -12.42 17.89
C THR A 93 2.31 -13.18 16.67
N PHE A 94 3.17 -13.93 15.96
CA PHE A 94 2.74 -14.81 14.86
C PHE A 94 2.11 -16.12 15.35
N ILE A 95 2.27 -16.46 16.63
CA ILE A 95 1.66 -17.66 17.20
C ILE A 95 0.21 -17.34 17.60
N PRO A 96 -0.80 -18.04 17.05
CA PRO A 96 -2.20 -17.78 17.37
C PRO A 96 -2.47 -17.80 18.88
N GLY A 97 -3.10 -16.75 19.39
CA GLY A 97 -3.45 -16.60 20.81
C GLY A 97 -2.40 -15.91 21.68
N LEU A 98 -1.10 -16.00 21.35
CA LEU A 98 -0.05 -15.30 22.11
C LEU A 98 0.00 -13.80 21.85
N GLU A 99 -0.49 -13.36 20.68
CA GLU A 99 -0.52 -11.94 20.32
C GLU A 99 -1.12 -11.06 21.42
N ARG A 100 -2.26 -11.45 22.01
CA ARG A 100 -2.97 -10.64 23.02
C ARG A 100 -2.15 -10.43 24.30
N LEU A 101 -1.22 -11.33 24.59
CA LEU A 101 -0.35 -11.26 25.77
C LEU A 101 0.93 -10.48 25.47
N VAL A 102 1.47 -10.64 24.27
CA VAL A 102 2.77 -10.08 23.87
C VAL A 102 2.65 -8.65 23.34
N GLN A 103 1.62 -8.37 22.53
CA GLN A 103 1.43 -7.07 21.89
C GLN A 103 1.40 -5.90 22.88
N PRO A 104 0.76 -5.98 24.07
CA PRO A 104 0.82 -4.92 25.09
C PRO A 104 2.23 -4.59 25.61
N LEU A 105 3.17 -5.52 25.48
CA LEU A 105 4.57 -5.36 25.89
C LEU A 105 5.44 -4.75 24.78
N LEU A 106 4.96 -4.75 23.53
CA LEU A 106 5.68 -4.17 22.40
C LEU A 106 5.52 -2.64 22.36
N PRO A 107 6.55 -1.91 21.90
CA PRO A 107 6.45 -0.49 21.61
C PRO A 107 5.30 -0.19 20.64
N ARG A 108 4.65 0.97 20.78
CA ARG A 108 3.49 1.36 19.94
C ARG A 108 3.82 1.51 18.46
N ASP A 109 5.09 1.64 18.11
CA ASP A 109 5.57 1.67 16.74
C ASP A 109 5.98 0.28 16.21
N SER A 110 5.63 -0.81 16.92
CA SER A 110 5.87 -2.16 16.41
C SER A 110 4.97 -2.51 15.23
N HIS A 111 5.47 -3.42 14.39
CA HIS A 111 4.73 -3.95 13.25
C HIS A 111 3.40 -4.57 13.69
N ALA A 112 3.35 -5.27 14.83
CA ALA A 112 2.15 -5.83 15.41
C ALA A 112 1.11 -4.74 15.74
N TRP A 113 1.49 -3.59 16.32
CA TRP A 113 0.55 -2.49 16.57
C TRP A 113 0.07 -1.80 15.29
N MET A 114 0.91 -1.77 14.25
CA MET A 114 0.59 -1.09 13.00
C MET A 114 -0.09 -1.99 11.96
N ASN A 115 -0.12 -3.32 12.15
CA ASN A 115 -0.67 -4.25 11.18
C ASN A 115 -2.18 -4.03 10.95
N LEU A 116 -2.53 -3.74 9.69
CA LEU A 116 -3.89 -3.58 9.16
C LEU A 116 -4.18 -4.55 7.98
N ASP A 117 -3.62 -5.77 7.98
CA ASP A 117 -3.75 -6.73 6.86
C ASP A 117 -5.14 -7.38 6.76
N SER A 118 -5.95 -7.31 7.82
CA SER A 118 -7.24 -7.99 7.85
C SER A 118 -8.31 -7.21 8.63
N PRO A 119 -9.61 -7.45 8.36
CA PRO A 119 -10.70 -6.84 9.11
C PRO A 119 -10.62 -7.10 10.62
N ALA A 120 -10.01 -8.23 11.02
CA ALA A 120 -9.81 -8.59 12.42
C ALA A 120 -8.91 -7.60 13.18
N ARG A 121 -8.11 -6.78 12.47
CA ARG A 121 -7.28 -5.71 13.06
C ARG A 121 -8.08 -4.47 13.48
N GLY A 122 -9.38 -4.42 13.16
CA GLY A 122 -10.29 -3.37 13.58
C GLY A 122 -10.62 -2.34 12.49
N PRO A 123 -11.28 -1.22 12.87
CA PRO A 123 -11.96 -0.34 11.91
C PRO A 123 -11.02 0.38 10.93
N LYS A 124 -9.73 0.52 11.26
CA LYS A 124 -8.73 1.12 10.37
C LYS A 124 -8.43 0.28 9.13
N PHE A 125 -8.76 -1.02 9.15
CA PHE A 125 -8.60 -1.93 8.00
C PHE A 125 -9.28 -1.37 6.74
N ALA A 126 -10.53 -0.92 6.84
CA ALA A 126 -11.29 -0.45 5.68
C ALA A 126 -10.61 0.76 5.00
N TYR A 127 -10.01 1.64 5.80
CA TYR A 127 -9.27 2.81 5.30
C TYR A 127 -7.94 2.39 4.63
N ALA A 128 -7.19 1.47 5.24
CA ALA A 128 -5.96 0.93 4.65
C ALA A 128 -6.24 0.24 3.31
N PHE A 129 -7.29 -0.59 3.28
CA PHE A 129 -7.76 -1.27 2.08
C PHE A 129 -8.18 -0.28 0.98
N ALA A 130 -8.99 0.73 1.31
CA ALA A 130 -9.39 1.76 0.35
C ALA A 130 -8.20 2.54 -0.20
N ALA A 131 -7.23 2.92 0.65
CA ALA A 131 -5.99 3.58 0.22
C ALA A 131 -5.18 2.69 -0.73
N ALA A 132 -5.00 1.40 -0.38
CA ALA A 132 -4.33 0.40 -1.19
C ALA A 132 -4.97 0.24 -2.58
N VAL A 133 -6.30 0.14 -2.65
CA VAL A 133 -7.05 0.05 -3.90
C VAL A 133 -6.83 1.30 -4.76
N ARG A 134 -7.02 2.49 -4.18
CA ARG A 134 -6.83 3.76 -4.90
C ARG A 134 -5.40 3.94 -5.40
N ARG A 135 -4.42 3.59 -4.58
CA ARG A 135 -3.01 3.62 -4.98
C ARG A 135 -2.73 2.65 -6.13
N THR A 136 -3.31 1.45 -6.10
CA THR A 136 -3.22 0.47 -7.19
C THR A 136 -3.82 1.02 -8.49
N GLN A 137 -4.99 1.65 -8.41
CA GLN A 137 -5.63 2.31 -9.56
C GLN A 137 -4.78 3.44 -10.13
N TYR A 138 -4.17 4.26 -9.26
CA TYR A 138 -3.25 5.32 -9.66
C TYR A 138 -2.04 4.76 -10.41
N GLU A 139 -1.37 3.75 -9.87
CA GLU A 139 -0.21 3.13 -10.54
C GLU A 139 -0.61 2.45 -11.86
N PHE A 140 -1.79 1.80 -11.92
CA PHE A 140 -2.31 1.29 -13.18
C PHE A 140 -2.55 2.40 -14.21
N GLY A 141 -3.09 3.54 -13.78
CA GLY A 141 -3.24 4.74 -14.59
C GLY A 141 -1.91 5.24 -15.15
N ARG A 142 -0.88 5.30 -14.31
CA ARG A 142 0.49 5.63 -14.74
C ARG A 142 1.04 4.65 -15.77
N VAL A 143 0.79 3.35 -15.62
CA VAL A 143 1.19 2.36 -16.64
C VAL A 143 0.50 2.63 -17.96
N ARG A 144 -0.82 2.87 -17.94
CA ARG A 144 -1.60 3.20 -19.14
C ARG A 144 -1.07 4.43 -19.86
N GLU A 145 -0.79 5.51 -19.14
CA GLU A 145 -0.28 6.77 -19.70
C GLU A 145 1.15 6.62 -20.26
N ASN A 146 1.96 5.76 -19.65
CA ASN A 146 3.34 5.53 -20.04
C ASN A 146 3.53 4.37 -21.02
N LEU A 147 2.48 3.83 -21.63
CA LEU A 147 2.59 2.79 -22.65
C LEU A 147 1.90 3.20 -23.96
N PRO A 148 2.57 3.03 -25.11
CA PRO A 148 1.87 3.04 -26.40
C PRO A 148 0.74 2.02 -26.40
N ARG A 149 -0.38 2.34 -27.05
CA ARG A 149 -1.58 1.48 -27.10
C ARG A 149 -1.29 0.00 -27.40
N PRO A 150 -0.41 -0.38 -28.35
CA PRO A 150 -0.09 -1.78 -28.59
C PRO A 150 0.56 -2.49 -27.40
N LEU A 151 1.41 -1.81 -26.63
CA LEU A 151 2.03 -2.38 -25.43
C LEU A 151 1.04 -2.43 -24.27
N PHE A 152 0.16 -1.42 -24.14
CA PHE A 152 -0.88 -1.43 -23.12
C PHE A 152 -1.87 -2.60 -23.33
N LEU A 153 -2.26 -2.88 -24.58
CA LEU A 153 -3.09 -4.06 -24.89
C LEU A 153 -2.39 -5.38 -24.60
N ARG A 154 -1.05 -5.45 -24.67
CA ARG A 154 -0.28 -6.64 -24.25
C ARG A 154 -0.17 -6.76 -22.73
N PHE A 155 -0.24 -5.62 -22.03
CA PHE A 155 -0.22 -5.59 -20.58
C PHE A 155 -1.57 -6.05 -20.00
N THR A 156 -2.69 -5.71 -20.65
CA THR A 156 -4.04 -6.08 -20.20
C THR A 156 -4.54 -7.36 -20.86
N ASP A 157 -5.53 -8.01 -20.24
CA ASP A 157 -6.30 -9.10 -20.87
C ASP A 157 -7.46 -8.58 -21.73
N LEU A 158 -7.46 -7.29 -22.09
CA LEU A 158 -8.56 -6.70 -22.83
C LEU A 158 -8.56 -7.21 -24.29
N PRO A 159 -9.71 -7.65 -24.81
CA PRO A 159 -9.81 -8.03 -26.20
C PRO A 159 -9.53 -6.81 -27.11
N PRO A 160 -9.00 -7.02 -28.33
CA PRO A 160 -8.78 -5.94 -29.28
C PRO A 160 -10.10 -5.18 -29.53
N GLY A 161 -10.12 -3.87 -29.24
CA GLY A 161 -11.29 -3.01 -29.48
C GLY A 161 -12.00 -2.46 -28.23
N GLN A 162 -11.60 -2.88 -27.03
CA GLN A 162 -12.02 -2.24 -25.79
C GLN A 162 -10.82 -1.60 -25.10
N GLY A 163 -10.68 -0.28 -25.22
CA GLY A 163 -9.58 0.47 -24.61
C GLY A 163 -9.46 1.87 -25.16
#